data_AF-A0A538G145-F1
#
_entry.id   AF-A0A538G145-F1
#
_cell.length_a   1.000
_cell.length_b   1.000
_cell.length_c   1.000
_cell.angle_alpha   90.00
_cell.angle_beta   90.00
_cell.angle_gamma   90.00
#
_symmetry.space_group_name_H-M   'P 1'
#
loop_
_entity.id
_entity.type
_entity.pdbx_description
1 polymer ?
#
loop_
_entity_poly.entity_id
_entity_poly.type
_entity_poly.pdbx_seq_one_letter_code
_entity_poly.pdbx_strand_id
1 'polypeptide(L)'
;MRTRLLLVLSVLALAGAFAGSASASQLINRDVRNIQLAVNNKGEALVSDRTMRGTQHVLAWGAINARQPNRAIKQQRFKLDYAGGWRKYHSQYWKTFGKGCGAYDGPALAWMVTACKAPDGSYWALQKWQVQLPDLGFTPWTTGLRQWELHLSHWTTDLAKVEVWQDWIYHGRFRHLFGRYTYLGKPVYGFGTTHFGAPTDGYGRLLYLDTHNSAYGSGWRRENSFVAHNPSGVFCYGFFKHNAGAGGYAHPPGFSGIRPEGYGDMYRLTAKGPGVTPDVMWSDSALHAFSTSNSADVAFEAAMNSQLDSILNGDKLCRQH
;
A
#
# COMPACT_ATOMS: atom_id res chain seq x y z
N MET A 1 44.60 -49.43 10.85
CA MET A 1 43.20 -49.14 11.26
C MET A 1 42.94 -47.66 11.05
N ARG A 2 42.13 -47.31 10.04
CA ARG A 2 41.79 -45.93 9.67
C ARG A 2 40.34 -45.67 10.06
N THR A 3 40.13 -44.87 11.09
CA THR A 3 38.80 -44.47 11.58
C THR A 3 38.26 -43.36 10.68
N ARG A 4 37.23 -43.66 9.88
CA ARG A 4 36.46 -42.67 9.11
C ARG A 4 35.40 -42.06 10.03
N LEU A 5 35.52 -40.78 10.34
CA LEU A 5 34.48 -40.00 10.99
C LEU A 5 33.54 -39.46 9.90
N LEU A 6 32.29 -39.91 9.88
CA LEU A 6 31.23 -39.38 9.03
C LEU A 6 30.64 -38.13 9.67
N LEU A 7 30.92 -36.96 9.09
CA LEU A 7 30.25 -35.70 9.39
C LEU A 7 28.93 -35.64 8.62
N VAL A 8 27.80 -35.74 9.33
CA VAL A 8 26.47 -35.48 8.78
C VAL A 8 26.23 -33.97 8.84
N LEU A 9 26.31 -33.31 7.68
CA LEU A 9 25.92 -31.90 7.53
C LEU A 9 24.38 -31.81 7.47
N SER A 10 23.77 -31.29 8.54
CA SER A 10 22.36 -30.91 8.54
C SER A 10 22.19 -29.58 7.81
N VAL A 11 21.67 -29.62 6.58
CA VAL A 11 21.24 -28.42 5.84
C VAL A 11 19.91 -27.95 6.43
N LEU A 12 19.96 -26.95 7.32
CA LEU A 12 18.76 -26.17 7.65
C LEU A 12 18.50 -25.19 6.50
N ALA A 13 17.56 -25.56 5.63
CA ALA A 13 16.96 -24.63 4.69
C ALA A 13 16.09 -23.63 5.47
N LEU A 14 16.58 -22.40 5.65
CA LEU A 14 15.76 -21.27 6.06
C LEU A 14 14.78 -20.95 4.92
N ALA A 15 13.61 -21.57 4.95
CA ALA A 15 12.47 -21.11 4.19
C ALA A 15 11.99 -19.80 4.83
N GLY A 16 12.51 -18.67 4.33
CA GLY A 16 11.93 -17.36 4.58
C GLY A 16 10.50 -17.37 4.03
N ALA A 17 9.54 -17.64 4.91
CA ALA A 17 8.14 -17.49 4.59
C ALA A 17 7.90 -16.00 4.35
N PHE A 18 7.81 -15.61 3.08
CA PHE A 18 7.15 -14.38 2.68
C PHE A 18 5.72 -14.50 3.20
N ALA A 19 5.47 -13.99 4.40
CA ALA A 19 4.12 -13.78 4.89
C ALA A 19 3.44 -12.90 3.85
N GLY A 20 2.53 -13.48 3.06
CA GLY A 20 1.80 -12.74 2.05
C GLY A 20 1.04 -11.63 2.75
N SER A 21 1.46 -10.38 2.57
CA SER A 21 0.72 -9.22 3.07
C SER A 21 -0.71 -9.33 2.57
N ALA A 22 -1.68 -9.19 3.48
CA ALA A 22 -3.07 -9.18 3.11
C ALA A 22 -3.30 -8.16 1.99
N SER A 23 -3.84 -8.65 0.87
CA SER A 23 -4.05 -7.83 -0.33
C SER A 23 -5.40 -7.14 -0.23
N ALA A 24 -5.36 -5.81 -0.23
CA ALA A 24 -6.50 -4.92 -0.25
C ALA A 24 -6.29 -3.98 -1.46
N SER A 25 -7.33 -3.76 -2.27
CA SER A 25 -7.22 -3.83 -3.74
C SER A 25 -6.41 -5.06 -4.15
N GLN A 26 -7.10 -6.06 -4.71
CA GLN A 26 -6.51 -7.38 -4.73
C GLN A 26 -5.44 -7.45 -5.81
N LEU A 27 -4.21 -7.77 -5.39
CA LEU A 27 -3.13 -8.05 -6.29
C LEU A 27 -3.47 -9.21 -7.22
N ILE A 28 -3.53 -8.93 -8.52
CA ILE A 28 -3.82 -9.92 -9.56
C ILE A 28 -2.53 -10.41 -10.20
N ASN A 29 -1.62 -9.49 -10.55
CA ASN A 29 -0.40 -9.82 -11.30
C ASN A 29 0.75 -8.86 -11.02
N ARG A 30 1.96 -9.18 -11.53
CA ARG A 30 3.15 -8.34 -11.42
C ARG A 30 3.87 -8.21 -12.77
N ASP A 31 4.42 -7.02 -13.05
CA ASP A 31 5.23 -6.70 -14.23
C ASP A 31 4.56 -7.01 -15.58
N VAL A 32 3.24 -6.85 -15.64
CA VAL A 32 2.45 -7.14 -16.84
C VAL A 32 2.26 -5.92 -17.75
N ARG A 33 2.01 -6.17 -19.03
CA ARG A 33 1.73 -5.15 -20.06
C ARG A 33 0.46 -5.52 -20.84
N ASN A 34 0.02 -4.66 -21.76
CA ASN A 34 -1.19 -4.87 -22.58
C ASN A 34 -2.41 -5.21 -21.71
N ILE A 35 -2.61 -4.41 -20.67
CA ILE A 35 -3.61 -4.64 -19.63
C ILE A 35 -4.99 -4.24 -20.16
N GLN A 36 -5.96 -5.13 -20.00
CA GLN A 36 -7.35 -4.92 -20.38
C GLN A 36 -8.27 -5.39 -19.26
N LEU A 37 -9.37 -4.65 -19.10
CA LEU A 37 -10.44 -4.98 -18.18
C LEU A 37 -11.74 -5.14 -18.98
N ALA A 38 -12.42 -6.26 -18.80
CA ALA A 38 -13.80 -6.44 -19.23
C ALA A 38 -14.64 -6.84 -18.02
N VAL A 39 -15.90 -6.39 -17.97
CA VAL A 39 -16.87 -6.76 -16.94
C VAL A 39 -18.14 -7.24 -17.60
N ASN A 40 -18.91 -8.11 -16.95
CA ASN A 40 -20.17 -8.62 -17.47
C ASN A 40 -21.34 -8.40 -16.49
N ASN A 41 -22.55 -8.74 -16.93
CA ASN A 41 -23.78 -8.56 -16.15
C ASN A 41 -23.91 -9.56 -14.97
N LYS A 42 -22.95 -10.46 -14.76
CA LYS A 42 -22.94 -11.43 -13.65
C LYS A 42 -22.11 -10.93 -12.45
N GLY A 43 -21.60 -9.70 -12.49
CA GLY A 43 -20.68 -9.19 -11.48
C GLY A 43 -19.31 -9.87 -11.53
N GLU A 44 -18.85 -10.19 -12.74
CA GLU A 44 -17.53 -10.78 -12.98
C GLU A 44 -16.67 -9.82 -13.81
N ALA A 45 -15.37 -9.87 -13.56
CA ALA A 45 -14.36 -9.18 -14.35
C ALA A 45 -13.41 -10.19 -14.98
N LEU A 46 -13.03 -9.94 -16.24
CA LEU A 46 -11.94 -10.62 -16.92
C LEU A 46 -10.79 -9.62 -17.07
N VAL A 47 -9.71 -9.89 -16.35
CA VAL A 47 -8.44 -9.16 -16.51
C VAL A 47 -7.61 -9.92 -17.52
N SER A 48 -7.24 -9.25 -18.61
CA SER A 48 -6.34 -9.82 -19.62
C SER A 48 -5.06 -9.02 -19.66
N ASP A 49 -3.93 -9.69 -19.59
CA ASP A 49 -2.63 -9.04 -19.58
C ASP A 49 -1.58 -9.92 -20.27
N ARG A 50 -0.41 -9.34 -20.55
CA ARG A 50 0.74 -10.06 -21.10
C ARG A 50 1.85 -10.08 -20.07
N THR A 51 2.17 -11.30 -19.63
CA THR A 51 3.34 -11.62 -18.80
C THR A 51 4.56 -11.92 -19.69
N MET A 52 5.72 -12.19 -19.07
CA MET A 52 6.87 -12.75 -19.80
C MET A 52 6.61 -14.15 -20.36
N ARG A 53 5.69 -14.92 -19.76
CA ARG A 53 5.36 -16.31 -20.17
C ARG A 53 4.27 -16.37 -21.24
N GLY A 54 3.62 -15.26 -21.55
CA GLY A 54 2.53 -15.19 -22.52
C GLY A 54 1.33 -14.39 -21.99
N THR A 55 0.26 -14.39 -22.79
CA THR A 55 -1.01 -13.77 -22.41
C THR A 55 -1.68 -14.57 -21.31
N GLN A 56 -2.20 -13.87 -20.31
CA GLN A 56 -2.95 -14.44 -19.21
C GLN A 56 -4.36 -13.83 -19.16
N HIS A 57 -5.33 -14.65 -18.78
CA HIS A 57 -6.71 -14.25 -18.56
C HIS A 57 -7.11 -14.67 -17.15
N VAL A 58 -7.44 -13.70 -16.30
CA VAL A 58 -7.85 -13.93 -14.92
C VAL A 58 -9.31 -13.52 -14.78
N LEU A 59 -10.16 -14.50 -14.47
CA LEU A 59 -11.56 -14.25 -14.12
C LEU A 59 -11.64 -13.96 -12.62
N ALA A 60 -12.30 -12.85 -12.24
CA ALA A 60 -12.47 -12.40 -10.87
C ALA A 60 -13.95 -12.15 -10.55
N TRP A 61 -14.41 -12.54 -9.36
CA TRP A 61 -15.81 -12.33 -8.92
C TRP A 61 -16.01 -12.45 -7.41
N GLY A 62 -17.20 -12.10 -6.94
CA GLY A 62 -17.69 -12.48 -5.60
C GLY A 62 -17.23 -11.62 -4.43
N ALA A 63 -16.67 -10.44 -4.70
CA ALA A 63 -16.37 -9.44 -3.69
C ALA A 63 -16.66 -8.04 -4.21
N ILE A 64 -17.10 -7.16 -3.31
CA ILE A 64 -17.36 -5.75 -3.54
C ILE A 64 -17.10 -4.99 -2.24
N ASN A 65 -16.61 -3.76 -2.34
CA ASN A 65 -16.37 -2.85 -1.22
C ASN A 65 -15.43 -3.44 -0.14
N ALA A 66 -15.48 -2.85 1.05
CA ALA A 66 -14.80 -3.36 2.25
C ALA A 66 -15.79 -3.58 3.39
N ARG A 67 -15.42 -4.47 4.31
CA ARG A 67 -16.00 -4.55 5.66
C ARG A 67 -15.23 -3.64 6.60
N GLN A 68 -15.93 -3.07 7.56
CA GLN A 68 -15.32 -2.36 8.67
C GLN A 68 -14.49 -3.30 9.55
N PRO A 69 -13.42 -2.81 10.22
CA PRO A 69 -12.58 -3.64 11.09
C PRO A 69 -13.40 -4.46 12.09
N ASN A 70 -13.28 -5.79 12.01
CA ASN A 70 -13.97 -6.73 12.89
C ASN A 70 -13.13 -8.00 13.08
N ARG A 71 -12.80 -8.36 14.33
CA ARG A 71 -11.97 -9.54 14.62
C ARG A 71 -12.63 -10.87 14.29
N ALA A 72 -13.97 -10.93 14.28
CA ALA A 72 -14.73 -12.15 14.08
C ALA A 72 -15.08 -12.42 12.61
N ILE A 73 -15.01 -11.40 11.74
CA ILE A 73 -15.45 -11.49 10.35
C ILE A 73 -14.25 -11.33 9.42
N LYS A 74 -14.14 -12.17 8.39
CA LYS A 74 -13.08 -12.02 7.38
C LYS A 74 -13.37 -10.85 6.45
N GLN A 75 -12.33 -10.13 6.05
CA GLN A 75 -12.42 -9.09 5.03
C GLN A 75 -12.85 -9.66 3.66
N GLN A 76 -13.42 -8.80 2.80
CA GLN A 76 -13.78 -9.13 1.42
C GLN A 76 -12.55 -9.51 0.58
N ARG A 77 -12.71 -10.49 -0.31
CA ARG A 77 -11.70 -10.94 -1.28
C ARG A 77 -12.35 -11.55 -2.51
N PHE A 78 -11.80 -11.30 -3.69
CA PHE A 78 -12.23 -11.95 -4.91
C PHE A 78 -11.93 -13.44 -4.89
N LYS A 79 -12.83 -14.19 -5.54
CA LYS A 79 -12.50 -15.50 -6.11
C LYS A 79 -11.80 -15.26 -7.44
N LEU A 80 -10.64 -15.88 -7.62
CA LEU A 80 -9.81 -15.73 -8.81
C LEU A 80 -9.66 -17.07 -9.53
N ASP A 81 -9.78 -17.03 -10.86
CA ASP A 81 -9.50 -18.14 -11.76
C ASP A 81 -8.51 -17.68 -12.82
N TYR A 82 -7.23 -18.02 -12.59
CA TYR A 82 -6.11 -17.72 -13.46
C TYR A 82 -6.07 -18.55 -14.76
N ALA A 83 -7.01 -19.49 -14.93
CA ALA A 83 -7.20 -20.26 -16.17
C ALA A 83 -8.29 -19.64 -17.09
N GLY A 84 -8.67 -18.39 -16.85
CA GLY A 84 -9.64 -17.66 -17.69
C GLY A 84 -11.05 -18.26 -17.66
N GLY A 85 -11.43 -18.90 -16.55
CA GLY A 85 -12.77 -19.47 -16.33
C GLY A 85 -12.85 -20.99 -16.40
N TRP A 86 -11.76 -21.71 -16.68
CA TRP A 86 -11.78 -23.18 -16.68
C TRP A 86 -12.12 -23.76 -15.31
N ARG A 87 -11.62 -23.17 -14.21
CA ARG A 87 -11.90 -23.67 -12.87
C ARG A 87 -13.34 -23.40 -12.44
N LYS A 88 -13.93 -22.29 -12.88
CA LYS A 88 -15.31 -21.93 -12.54
C LYS A 88 -16.34 -22.60 -13.46
N TYR A 89 -16.09 -22.59 -14.76
CA TYR A 89 -17.05 -22.94 -15.81
C TYR A 89 -16.65 -24.18 -16.61
N HIS A 90 -15.54 -24.84 -16.30
CA HIS A 90 -15.02 -26.02 -17.01
C HIS A 90 -14.92 -25.82 -18.54
N SER A 91 -14.64 -24.58 -18.96
CA SER A 91 -14.52 -24.16 -20.36
C SER A 91 -13.57 -22.98 -20.51
N GLN A 92 -13.13 -22.68 -21.73
CA GLN A 92 -12.33 -21.50 -22.06
C GLN A 92 -13.19 -20.22 -22.06
N TYR A 93 -13.83 -19.91 -20.93
CA TYR A 93 -14.85 -18.87 -20.80
C TYR A 93 -14.38 -17.48 -21.24
N TRP A 94 -13.08 -17.18 -21.07
CA TRP A 94 -12.48 -15.93 -21.54
C TRP A 94 -12.73 -15.64 -23.03
N LYS A 95 -12.90 -16.67 -23.88
CA LYS A 95 -13.16 -16.51 -25.32
C LYS A 95 -14.56 -15.95 -25.62
N THR A 96 -15.51 -16.23 -24.74
CA THR A 96 -16.92 -15.85 -24.89
C THR A 96 -17.35 -14.82 -23.84
N PHE A 97 -16.39 -14.23 -23.13
CA PHE A 97 -16.66 -13.27 -22.08
C PHE A 97 -17.25 -11.98 -22.66
N GLY A 98 -18.47 -11.64 -22.24
CA GLY A 98 -19.17 -10.44 -22.68
C GLY A 98 -18.53 -9.15 -22.15
N LYS A 99 -18.59 -8.08 -22.94
CA LYS A 99 -18.10 -6.75 -22.56
C LYS A 99 -19.29 -5.84 -22.22
N GLY A 100 -19.50 -5.60 -20.93
CA GLY A 100 -20.46 -4.64 -20.36
C GLY A 100 -19.80 -3.42 -19.71
N CYS A 101 -18.54 -3.17 -20.03
CA CYS A 101 -17.71 -2.12 -19.43
C CYS A 101 -18.08 -0.76 -20.06
N GLY A 102 -18.91 0.03 -19.38
CA GLY A 102 -19.27 1.39 -19.78
C GLY A 102 -18.19 2.42 -19.41
N ALA A 103 -18.32 3.66 -19.88
CA ALA A 103 -17.39 4.72 -19.51
C ALA A 103 -17.37 4.91 -17.98
N TYR A 104 -16.17 5.02 -17.41
CA TYR A 104 -16.02 5.34 -16.00
C TYR A 104 -16.41 6.80 -15.74
N ASP A 105 -17.34 7.01 -14.83
CA ASP A 105 -17.86 8.32 -14.43
C ASP A 105 -17.66 8.60 -12.93
N GLY A 106 -16.81 7.82 -12.27
CA GLY A 106 -16.48 7.98 -10.85
C GLY A 106 -15.33 8.98 -10.58
N PRO A 107 -14.92 9.13 -9.30
CA PRO A 107 -13.83 10.03 -8.90
C PRO A 107 -12.48 9.60 -9.50
N ALA A 108 -11.53 10.53 -9.60
CA ALA A 108 -10.18 10.23 -10.06
C ALA A 108 -9.52 9.14 -9.21
N LEU A 109 -8.86 8.19 -9.88
CA LEU A 109 -8.19 7.06 -9.23
C LEU A 109 -6.68 7.21 -9.31
N ALA A 110 -6.01 7.00 -8.17
CA ALA A 110 -4.56 6.94 -8.13
C ALA A 110 -4.05 5.79 -9.01
N TRP A 111 -2.93 5.96 -9.70
CA TRP A 111 -2.26 4.86 -10.43
C TRP A 111 -3.14 4.14 -11.46
N MET A 112 -4.18 4.80 -11.98
CA MET A 112 -5.17 4.20 -12.85
C MET A 112 -4.56 3.71 -14.16
N VAL A 113 -4.85 2.45 -14.51
CA VAL A 113 -4.58 1.90 -15.84
C VAL A 113 -5.85 1.93 -16.67
N THR A 114 -6.94 1.40 -16.12
CA THR A 114 -8.26 1.39 -16.75
C THR A 114 -9.33 1.22 -15.67
N ALA A 115 -10.50 1.79 -15.89
CA ALA A 115 -11.66 1.65 -15.03
C ALA A 115 -12.93 1.67 -15.87
N CYS A 116 -14.01 1.10 -15.34
CA CYS A 116 -15.33 1.21 -15.95
C CYS A 116 -16.48 1.11 -14.96
N LYS A 117 -17.62 1.62 -15.42
CA LYS A 117 -18.93 1.40 -14.82
C LYS A 117 -19.52 0.11 -15.38
N ALA A 118 -19.84 -0.83 -14.49
CA ALA A 118 -20.51 -2.06 -14.85
C ALA A 118 -22.03 -1.83 -15.05
N PRO A 119 -22.74 -2.75 -15.72
CA PRO A 119 -24.17 -2.57 -16.01
C PRO A 119 -25.09 -2.57 -14.78
N ASP A 120 -24.62 -3.12 -13.66
CA ASP A 120 -25.30 -3.06 -12.37
C ASP A 120 -25.06 -1.74 -11.62
N GLY A 121 -24.31 -0.80 -12.22
CA GLY A 121 -23.96 0.49 -11.65
C GLY A 121 -22.73 0.47 -10.74
N SER A 122 -22.12 -0.69 -10.49
CA SER A 122 -20.86 -0.79 -9.76
C SER A 122 -19.66 -0.34 -10.59
N TYR A 123 -18.52 -0.12 -9.95
CA TYR A 123 -17.27 0.27 -10.59
C TYR A 123 -16.21 -0.79 -10.45
N TRP A 124 -15.43 -0.97 -11.51
CA TRP A 124 -14.25 -1.82 -11.53
C TRP A 124 -13.05 -1.01 -12.01
N ALA A 125 -11.88 -1.27 -11.43
CA ALA A 125 -10.65 -0.60 -11.84
C ALA A 125 -9.42 -1.48 -11.69
N LEU A 126 -8.45 -1.21 -12.55
CA LEU A 126 -7.10 -1.71 -12.48
C LEU A 126 -6.15 -0.56 -12.16
N GLN A 127 -5.36 -0.71 -11.11
CA GLN A 127 -4.34 0.24 -10.66
C GLN A 127 -2.98 -0.43 -10.68
N LYS A 128 -1.93 0.29 -11.10
CA LYS A 128 -0.58 -0.30 -11.24
C LYS A 128 0.51 0.61 -10.69
N TRP A 129 1.23 0.14 -9.67
CA TRP A 129 2.29 0.90 -8.98
C TRP A 129 3.30 0.00 -8.26
N GLN A 130 4.41 0.57 -7.79
CA GLN A 130 5.49 -0.18 -7.13
C GLN A 130 5.30 -0.22 -5.61
N VAL A 131 4.70 -1.30 -5.13
CA VAL A 131 4.45 -1.51 -3.70
C VAL A 131 5.74 -1.87 -2.95
N GLN A 132 6.53 -2.79 -3.52
CA GLN A 132 7.66 -3.45 -2.87
C GLN A 132 8.97 -2.64 -2.90
N LEU A 133 8.93 -1.34 -3.19
CA LEU A 133 10.13 -0.51 -3.07
C LEU A 133 10.65 -0.56 -1.63
N PRO A 134 11.98 -0.72 -1.45
CA PRO A 134 12.55 -0.72 -0.11
C PRO A 134 12.45 0.68 0.50
N ASP A 135 12.26 0.72 1.81
CA ASP A 135 12.22 1.96 2.58
C ASP A 135 13.60 2.63 2.66
N LEU A 136 13.65 3.84 3.23
CA LEU A 136 14.85 4.65 3.43
C LEU A 136 15.60 5.01 2.14
N GLY A 137 14.86 5.12 1.04
CA GLY A 137 15.33 5.53 -0.28
C GLY A 137 16.38 4.61 -0.88
N PHE A 138 16.42 3.34 -0.47
CA PHE A 138 17.32 2.39 -1.10
C PHE A 138 16.92 2.16 -2.56
N THR A 139 17.91 2.04 -3.43
CA THR A 139 17.69 1.50 -4.76
C THR A 139 17.34 0.01 -4.60
N PRO A 140 16.22 -0.46 -5.18
CA PRO A 140 15.83 -1.86 -5.07
C PRO A 140 16.91 -2.79 -5.65
N TRP A 141 17.37 -3.76 -4.86
CA TRP A 141 18.50 -4.65 -5.20
C TRP A 141 18.09 -6.04 -5.69
N THR A 142 16.80 -6.38 -5.63
CA THR A 142 16.27 -7.62 -6.21
C THR A 142 15.21 -7.30 -7.25
N THR A 143 14.89 -8.27 -8.11
CA THR A 143 13.78 -8.13 -9.06
C THR A 143 12.44 -7.96 -8.36
N GLY A 144 12.22 -8.68 -7.25
CA GLY A 144 11.00 -8.60 -6.43
C GLY A 144 10.72 -7.19 -5.89
N LEU A 145 11.75 -6.45 -5.51
CA LEU A 145 11.62 -5.07 -5.02
C LEU A 145 11.31 -4.05 -6.13
N ARG A 146 11.56 -4.40 -7.40
CA ARG A 146 11.33 -3.52 -8.55
C ARG A 146 9.95 -3.68 -9.17
N GLN A 147 9.18 -4.67 -8.72
CA GLN A 147 7.98 -5.09 -9.42
C GLN A 147 6.88 -4.04 -9.37
N TRP A 148 6.20 -3.90 -10.49
CA TRP A 148 4.95 -3.17 -10.58
C TRP A 148 3.81 -4.14 -10.30
N GLU A 149 3.09 -3.90 -9.21
CA GLU A 149 1.92 -4.69 -8.83
C GLU A 149 0.69 -4.18 -9.59
N LEU A 150 -0.12 -5.09 -10.14
CA LEU A 150 -1.41 -4.80 -10.76
C LEU A 150 -2.53 -5.20 -9.80
N HIS A 151 -3.31 -4.23 -9.33
CA HIS A 151 -4.38 -4.42 -8.38
C HIS A 151 -5.75 -4.28 -9.06
N LEU A 152 -6.71 -5.10 -8.63
CA LEU A 152 -8.10 -5.05 -9.05
C LEU A 152 -9.00 -4.57 -7.91
N SER A 153 -9.95 -3.72 -8.26
CA SER A 153 -10.92 -3.13 -7.34
C SER A 153 -12.34 -3.28 -7.89
N HIS A 154 -13.32 -3.42 -6.99
CA HIS A 154 -14.75 -3.47 -7.28
C HIS A 154 -15.55 -2.79 -6.17
N TRP A 155 -16.30 -1.74 -6.47
CA TRP A 155 -16.98 -0.94 -5.46
C TRP A 155 -18.25 -0.26 -5.96
N THR A 156 -19.09 0.18 -5.00
CA THR A 156 -20.32 0.97 -5.25
C THR A 156 -20.45 2.18 -4.33
N THR A 157 -19.48 2.40 -3.44
CA THR A 157 -19.51 3.45 -2.43
C THR A 157 -18.47 4.54 -2.70
N ASP A 158 -18.42 5.56 -1.86
CA ASP A 158 -17.28 6.49 -1.84
C ASP A 158 -15.96 5.75 -1.60
N LEU A 159 -14.87 6.33 -2.11
CA LEU A 159 -13.52 5.83 -1.88
C LEU A 159 -13.09 6.02 -0.42
N ALA A 160 -12.10 5.23 -0.01
CA ALA A 160 -11.39 5.50 1.23
C ALA A 160 -10.68 6.86 1.16
N LYS A 161 -10.43 7.49 2.31
CA LYS A 161 -9.79 8.80 2.41
C LYS A 161 -8.55 8.69 3.26
N VAL A 162 -7.42 9.08 2.69
CA VAL A 162 -6.20 9.35 3.43
C VAL A 162 -6.08 10.87 3.55
N GLU A 163 -6.37 11.38 4.74
CA GLU A 163 -6.20 12.80 5.06
C GLU A 163 -4.82 12.94 5.72
N VAL A 164 -4.00 13.85 5.20
CA VAL A 164 -2.63 14.06 5.67
C VAL A 164 -2.44 15.55 5.94
N TRP A 165 -1.80 15.84 7.06
CA TRP A 165 -1.30 17.14 7.45
C TRP A 165 0.19 17.05 7.70
N GLN A 166 0.87 18.19 7.59
CA GLN A 166 2.31 18.31 7.79
C GLN A 166 2.55 19.21 8.99
N ASP A 167 3.66 19.01 9.68
CA ASP A 167 4.05 19.78 10.85
C ASP A 167 5.57 19.76 11.05
N TRP A 168 6.03 20.37 12.12
CA TRP A 168 7.31 20.11 12.73
C TRP A 168 7.14 19.57 14.15
N ILE A 169 8.10 18.78 14.62
CA ILE A 169 8.09 18.19 15.95
C ILE A 169 9.43 18.39 16.66
N TYR A 170 9.40 18.30 18.00
CA TYR A 170 10.56 18.51 18.87
C TYR A 170 11.15 19.92 18.70
N HIS A 171 10.30 20.93 18.86
CA HIS A 171 10.65 22.34 18.70
C HIS A 171 11.16 22.66 17.30
N GLY A 172 10.43 22.26 16.27
CA GLY A 172 10.82 22.53 14.88
C GLY A 172 11.95 21.67 14.32
N ARG A 173 12.56 20.80 15.13
CA ARG A 173 13.80 20.10 14.74
C ARG A 173 13.59 19.12 13.60
N PHE A 174 12.45 18.44 13.57
CA PHE A 174 12.15 17.43 12.55
C PHE A 174 10.85 17.78 11.84
N ARG A 175 10.83 17.56 10.53
CA ARG A 175 9.57 17.57 9.78
C ARG A 175 8.73 16.37 10.19
N HIS A 176 7.43 16.55 10.14
CA HIS A 176 6.45 15.58 10.57
C HIS A 176 5.28 15.52 9.60
N LEU A 177 4.71 14.33 9.45
CA LEU A 177 3.45 14.09 8.77
C LEU A 177 2.55 13.35 9.72
N PHE A 178 1.28 13.70 9.75
CA PHE A 178 0.27 12.92 10.47
C PHE A 178 -1.03 12.91 9.70
N GLY A 179 -1.94 12.04 10.09
CA GLY A 179 -3.19 11.94 9.38
C GLY A 179 -4.08 10.84 9.89
N ARG A 180 -5.15 10.60 9.14
CA ARG A 180 -6.07 9.48 9.40
C ARG A 180 -6.46 8.80 8.11
N TYR A 181 -6.62 7.49 8.19
CA TYR A 181 -7.12 6.66 7.11
C TYR A 181 -8.54 6.17 7.43
N THR A 182 -9.50 6.56 6.60
CA THR A 182 -10.91 6.24 6.81
C THR A 182 -11.58 5.64 5.58
N TYR A 183 -12.65 4.87 5.81
CA TYR A 183 -13.54 4.38 4.77
C TYR A 183 -14.97 4.48 5.27
N LEU A 184 -15.79 5.26 4.54
CA LEU A 184 -17.16 5.61 4.94
C LEU A 184 -17.23 6.23 6.35
N GLY A 185 -16.28 7.13 6.64
CA GLY A 185 -16.20 7.84 7.92
C GLY A 185 -15.74 6.99 9.10
N LYS A 186 -15.33 5.73 8.88
CA LYS A 186 -14.83 4.85 9.93
C LYS A 186 -13.32 4.59 9.77
N PRO A 187 -12.58 4.46 10.89
CA PRO A 187 -11.15 4.17 10.86
C PRO A 187 -10.79 2.88 10.12
N VAL A 188 -9.68 2.91 9.39
CA VAL A 188 -9.11 1.77 8.68
C VAL A 188 -7.86 1.30 9.41
N TYR A 189 -7.95 0.19 10.16
CA TYR A 189 -6.84 -0.36 10.95
C TYR A 189 -6.86 -1.90 11.00
N GLY A 190 -5.69 -2.49 11.29
CA GLY A 190 -5.49 -3.93 11.46
C GLY A 190 -5.50 -4.36 12.93
N PHE A 191 -5.40 -5.66 13.17
CA PHE A 191 -5.39 -6.26 14.50
C PHE A 191 -4.04 -6.83 14.91
N GLY A 192 -3.10 -6.97 13.97
CA GLY A 192 -1.75 -7.41 14.26
C GLY A 192 -0.74 -7.02 13.19
N THR A 193 0.51 -6.89 13.61
CA THR A 193 1.67 -6.72 12.76
C THR A 193 2.77 -7.70 13.18
N THR A 194 3.71 -7.97 12.29
CA THR A 194 4.99 -8.59 12.65
C THR A 194 5.79 -7.62 13.53
N HIS A 195 6.88 -8.10 14.12
CA HIS A 195 7.82 -7.23 14.84
C HIS A 195 8.37 -6.08 13.98
N PHE A 196 8.38 -6.22 12.65
CA PHE A 196 8.82 -5.20 11.68
C PHE A 196 7.67 -4.38 11.09
N GLY A 197 6.45 -4.49 11.62
CA GLY A 197 5.33 -3.64 11.22
C GLY A 197 4.49 -4.16 10.03
N ALA A 198 4.82 -5.32 9.46
CA ALA A 198 4.03 -5.88 8.35
C ALA A 198 2.67 -6.44 8.86
N PRO A 199 1.53 -6.09 8.26
CA PRO A 199 0.22 -6.60 8.69
C PRO A 199 0.12 -8.13 8.65
N THR A 200 -0.53 -8.72 9.67
CA THR A 200 -0.70 -10.19 9.79
C THR A 200 -2.15 -10.65 9.66
N ASP A 201 -3.06 -9.74 9.32
CA ASP A 201 -4.49 -9.99 9.22
C ASP A 201 -5.08 -9.41 7.93
N GLY A 202 -6.32 -9.83 7.61
CA GLY A 202 -7.02 -9.40 6.38
C GLY A 202 -7.52 -7.96 6.39
N TYR A 203 -7.42 -7.25 7.51
CA TYR A 203 -7.73 -5.84 7.59
C TYR A 203 -6.45 -5.05 7.36
N GLY A 204 -5.45 -5.13 8.24
CA GLY A 204 -4.25 -4.28 8.24
C GLY A 204 -3.63 -4.05 6.86
N ARG A 205 -3.20 -2.80 6.60
CA ARG A 205 -2.52 -2.41 5.37
C ARG A 205 -1.50 -1.31 5.64
N LEU A 206 -0.47 -1.29 4.82
CA LEU A 206 0.57 -0.27 4.85
C LEU A 206 0.11 0.97 4.06
N LEU A 207 0.48 2.13 4.59
CA LEU A 207 0.58 3.40 3.90
C LEU A 207 2.04 3.57 3.48
N TYR A 208 2.26 4.01 2.25
CA TYR A 208 3.57 4.07 1.62
C TYR A 208 3.91 5.52 1.34
N LEU A 209 4.87 6.05 2.09
CA LEU A 209 5.33 7.43 1.98
C LEU A 209 6.49 7.51 1.01
N ASP A 210 6.31 8.24 -0.08
CA ASP A 210 7.37 8.59 -1.01
C ASP A 210 7.72 10.07 -0.86
N THR A 211 9.01 10.39 -0.98
CA THR A 211 9.53 11.76 -0.99
C THR A 211 10.20 12.06 -2.33
N HIS A 212 10.02 13.28 -2.82
CA HIS A 212 10.58 13.74 -4.07
C HIS A 212 11.81 14.63 -3.82
N ASN A 213 12.89 14.43 -4.59
CA ASN A 213 14.13 15.20 -4.50
C ASN A 213 14.65 15.36 -3.06
N SER A 214 14.76 14.25 -2.34
CA SER A 214 15.23 14.23 -0.95
C SER A 214 16.74 13.96 -0.86
N ALA A 215 17.25 13.84 0.37
CA ALA A 215 18.62 13.37 0.61
C ALA A 215 18.92 11.97 0.02
N TYR A 216 17.90 11.23 -0.43
CA TYR A 216 18.05 9.96 -1.14
C TYR A 216 18.34 10.11 -2.64
N GLY A 217 18.29 11.32 -3.18
CA GLY A 217 18.57 11.64 -4.56
C GLY A 217 17.35 12.18 -5.31
N SER A 218 17.53 12.41 -6.62
CA SER A 218 16.51 12.99 -7.47
C SER A 218 15.31 12.08 -7.74
N GLY A 219 14.16 12.72 -7.97
CA GLY A 219 12.89 12.06 -8.24
C GLY A 219 12.26 11.43 -7.00
N TRP A 220 11.25 10.58 -7.22
CA TRP A 220 10.55 9.90 -6.15
C TRP A 220 11.36 8.75 -5.55
N ARG A 221 11.43 8.70 -4.22
CA ARG A 221 12.06 7.65 -3.42
C ARG A 221 11.10 7.25 -2.29
N ARG A 222 11.02 5.95 -1.99
CA ARG A 222 10.27 5.44 -0.83
C ARG A 222 10.99 5.87 0.45
N GLU A 223 10.34 6.67 1.27
CA GLU A 223 10.82 7.02 2.61
C GLU A 223 10.55 5.87 3.57
N ASN A 224 9.28 5.47 3.69
CA ASN A 224 8.88 4.46 4.63
C ASN A 224 7.53 3.83 4.29
N SER A 225 7.22 2.74 4.98
CA SER A 225 5.90 2.13 5.00
C SER A 225 5.46 1.83 6.42
N PHE A 226 4.21 2.17 6.76
CA PHE A 226 3.69 2.05 8.12
C PHE A 226 2.19 1.79 8.14
N VAL A 227 1.65 1.37 9.28
CA VAL A 227 0.21 1.10 9.44
C VAL A 227 -0.49 2.28 10.11
N ALA A 228 -1.76 2.47 9.78
CA ALA A 228 -2.66 3.25 10.61
C ALA A 228 -2.96 2.51 11.93
N HIS A 229 -2.99 3.26 13.02
CA HIS A 229 -3.11 2.74 14.38
C HIS A 229 -4.51 2.20 14.67
N ASN A 230 -4.55 1.16 15.48
CA ASN A 230 -5.79 0.59 16.01
C ASN A 230 -6.12 1.24 17.36
N PRO A 231 -7.34 1.73 17.60
CA PRO A 231 -8.52 1.70 16.72
C PRO A 231 -8.76 3.03 15.97
N SER A 232 -7.88 4.01 16.11
CA SER A 232 -8.09 5.39 15.68
C SER A 232 -8.07 5.56 14.15
N GLY A 233 -7.31 4.73 13.44
CA GLY A 233 -6.99 4.92 12.03
C GLY A 233 -5.97 6.05 11.80
N VAL A 234 -5.45 6.64 12.87
CA VAL A 234 -4.46 7.71 12.84
C VAL A 234 -3.09 7.13 12.50
N PHE A 235 -2.26 7.93 11.84
CA PHE A 235 -0.84 7.64 11.66
C PHE A 235 -0.04 8.93 11.84
N CYS A 236 1.24 8.77 12.15
CA CYS A 236 2.20 9.86 12.26
C CYS A 236 3.58 9.34 11.83
N TYR A 237 4.39 10.23 11.28
CA TYR A 237 5.70 9.94 10.77
C TYR A 237 6.61 11.16 10.93
N GLY A 238 7.66 11.01 11.72
CA GLY A 238 8.74 12.00 11.79
C GLY A 238 9.88 11.61 10.86
N PHE A 239 10.42 12.58 10.12
CA PHE A 239 11.59 12.35 9.29
C PHE A 239 12.84 12.33 10.16
N PHE A 240 13.33 11.12 10.45
CA PHE A 240 14.52 10.91 11.28
C PHE A 240 15.65 10.23 10.51
N LYS A 241 16.85 10.27 11.09
CA LYS A 241 17.92 9.37 10.67
C LYS A 241 17.60 7.95 11.15
N HIS A 242 17.69 6.98 10.25
CA HIS A 242 17.37 5.59 10.56
C HIS A 242 18.60 4.69 10.41
N ASN A 243 18.92 3.91 11.44
CA ASN A 243 19.93 2.85 11.32
C ASN A 243 19.30 1.64 10.62
N ALA A 244 19.54 1.49 9.32
CA ALA A 244 18.95 0.37 8.58
C ALA A 244 19.52 -0.99 9.01
N GLY A 245 20.78 -1.03 9.48
CA GLY A 245 21.43 -2.28 9.94
C GLY A 245 20.96 -2.78 11.31
N ALA A 246 20.26 -1.96 12.10
CA ALA A 246 19.73 -2.33 13.42
C ALA A 246 18.23 -2.09 13.59
N GLY A 247 17.59 -1.35 12.67
CA GLY A 247 16.20 -0.89 12.79
C GLY A 247 15.15 -1.79 12.15
N GLY A 248 15.49 -3.00 11.73
CA GLY A 248 14.55 -3.94 11.09
C GLY A 248 14.16 -3.59 9.66
N TYR A 249 14.80 -2.57 9.06
CA TYR A 249 14.60 -2.22 7.66
C TYR A 249 15.33 -3.20 6.74
N ALA A 250 14.67 -3.63 5.67
CA ALA A 250 15.36 -4.35 4.61
C ALA A 250 16.39 -3.42 3.95
N HIS A 251 17.62 -3.92 3.78
CA HIS A 251 18.71 -3.17 3.15
C HIS A 251 19.53 -4.06 2.22
N PRO A 252 20.30 -3.47 1.27
CA PRO A 252 21.18 -4.22 0.41
C PRO A 252 22.20 -5.07 1.20
N PRO A 253 22.61 -6.23 0.68
CA PRO A 253 23.70 -7.02 1.27
C PRO A 253 24.97 -6.18 1.47
N GLY A 254 25.58 -6.31 2.64
CA GLY A 254 26.81 -5.56 2.99
C GLY A 254 26.57 -4.11 3.41
N PHE A 255 25.34 -3.59 3.35
CA PHE A 255 25.05 -2.27 3.92
C PHE A 255 25.12 -2.32 5.44
N SER A 256 25.83 -1.35 6.02
CA SER A 256 25.80 -1.04 7.44
C SER A 256 25.83 0.48 7.59
N GLY A 257 25.09 1.01 8.55
CA GLY A 257 25.11 2.42 8.89
C GLY A 257 23.75 3.10 8.91
N ILE A 258 23.81 4.42 8.94
CA ILE A 258 22.67 5.32 9.15
C ILE A 258 22.24 5.93 7.82
N ARG A 259 20.94 5.88 7.54
CA ARG A 259 20.29 6.59 6.44
C ARG A 259 19.90 7.99 6.90
N PRO A 260 20.06 9.02 6.04
CA PRO A 260 19.69 10.39 6.39
C PRO A 260 18.18 10.54 6.54
N GLU A 261 17.77 11.65 7.15
CA GLU A 261 16.38 12.14 7.11
C GLU A 261 15.99 12.33 5.65
N GLY A 262 14.96 11.63 5.19
CA GLY A 262 14.59 11.61 3.77
C GLY A 262 13.51 12.60 3.38
N TYR A 263 13.36 13.72 4.10
CA TYR A 263 12.46 14.79 3.65
C TYR A 263 12.92 15.36 2.29
N GLY A 264 11.96 15.72 1.46
CA GLY A 264 12.14 16.23 0.10
C GLY A 264 11.38 17.53 -0.14
N ASP A 265 11.17 17.89 -1.42
CA ASP A 265 10.40 19.07 -1.84
C ASP A 265 8.90 18.79 -2.03
N MET A 266 8.51 17.52 -2.17
CA MET A 266 7.13 17.05 -2.22
C MET A 266 6.99 15.68 -1.57
N TYR A 267 5.78 15.40 -1.09
CA TYR A 267 5.39 14.12 -0.52
C TYR A 267 4.24 13.50 -1.28
N ARG A 268 4.22 12.16 -1.28
CA ARG A 268 3.07 11.38 -1.69
C ARG A 268 2.88 10.23 -0.71
N LEU A 269 1.65 10.03 -0.28
CA LEU A 269 1.25 8.89 0.54
C LEU A 269 0.25 8.03 -0.23
N THR A 270 0.65 6.83 -0.63
CA THR A 270 -0.25 5.85 -1.27
C THR A 270 -0.71 4.82 -0.25
N ALA A 271 -2.01 4.55 -0.18
CA ALA A 271 -2.57 3.54 0.71
C ALA A 271 -3.34 2.49 -0.10
N LYS A 272 -3.12 1.21 0.24
CA LYS A 272 -3.94 0.12 -0.31
C LYS A 272 -5.39 0.26 0.15
N GLY A 273 -6.34 0.23 -0.78
CA GLY A 273 -7.77 0.37 -0.48
C GLY A 273 -8.27 -0.76 0.43
N PRO A 274 -9.11 -0.55 1.47
CA PRO A 274 -9.60 -1.64 2.30
C PRO A 274 -10.44 -2.65 1.50
N GLY A 275 -10.36 -3.94 1.85
CA GLY A 275 -11.11 -4.98 1.14
C GLY A 275 -10.79 -4.99 -0.36
N VAL A 276 -11.79 -4.80 -1.20
CA VAL A 276 -11.60 -4.71 -2.66
C VAL A 276 -11.89 -3.30 -3.21
N THR A 277 -11.79 -2.26 -2.39
CA THR A 277 -11.93 -0.87 -2.86
C THR A 277 -10.63 -0.39 -3.54
N PRO A 278 -10.69 0.69 -4.34
CA PRO A 278 -9.51 1.29 -4.97
C PRO A 278 -8.42 1.73 -3.99
N ASP A 279 -7.18 1.67 -4.47
CA ASP A 279 -6.05 2.35 -3.83
C ASP A 279 -6.22 3.85 -3.91
N VAL A 280 -5.75 4.55 -2.90
CA VAL A 280 -5.91 6.00 -2.76
C VAL A 280 -4.57 6.66 -2.51
N MET A 281 -4.49 7.93 -2.85
CA MET A 281 -3.25 8.70 -2.80
C MET A 281 -3.53 10.12 -2.34
N TRP A 282 -2.67 10.62 -1.48
CA TRP A 282 -2.51 12.03 -1.19
C TRP A 282 -1.13 12.49 -1.66
N SER A 283 -1.01 13.76 -2.06
CA SER A 283 0.28 14.38 -2.35
C SER A 283 0.23 15.88 -2.10
N ASP A 284 1.34 16.45 -1.65
CA ASP A 284 1.48 17.89 -1.41
C ASP A 284 2.95 18.31 -1.44
N SER A 285 3.20 19.62 -1.54
CA SER A 285 4.54 20.21 -1.40
C SER A 285 5.02 20.12 0.04
N ALA A 286 6.30 19.87 0.24
CA ALA A 286 6.87 19.77 1.57
C ALA A 286 6.99 21.14 2.25
N LEU A 287 6.80 21.16 3.57
CA LEU A 287 7.12 22.34 4.38
C LEU A 287 8.63 22.67 4.28
N HIS A 288 8.94 23.97 4.33
CA HIS A 288 10.32 24.42 4.49
C HIS A 288 10.86 24.10 5.90
N ALA A 289 12.10 24.49 6.18
CA ALA A 289 12.66 24.31 7.52
C ALA A 289 11.96 25.27 8.49
N PHE A 290 11.63 24.80 9.69
CA PHE A 290 11.02 25.63 10.71
C PHE A 290 11.93 26.78 11.12
N SER A 291 11.35 27.95 11.34
CA SER A 291 12.05 29.10 11.92
C SER A 291 11.28 29.66 13.11
N THR A 292 11.88 29.59 14.31
CA THR A 292 11.30 30.18 15.53
C THR A 292 11.13 31.69 15.46
N SER A 293 11.87 32.38 14.58
CA SER A 293 11.72 33.82 14.35
C SER A 293 10.62 34.15 13.33
N ASN A 294 10.10 33.14 12.62
CA ASN A 294 8.99 33.31 11.70
C ASN A 294 7.66 33.07 12.44
N SER A 295 6.94 34.14 12.74
CA SER A 295 5.64 34.05 13.42
C SER A 295 4.60 33.20 12.68
N ALA A 296 4.70 33.08 11.35
CA ALA A 296 3.80 32.23 10.57
C ALA A 296 4.06 30.74 10.82
N ASP A 297 5.33 30.35 10.96
CA ASP A 297 5.71 28.95 11.24
C ASP A 297 5.23 28.54 12.63
N VAL A 298 5.47 29.39 13.63
CA VAL A 298 5.04 29.16 15.02
C VAL A 298 3.52 29.04 15.11
N ALA A 299 2.78 29.91 14.41
CA ALA A 299 1.32 29.85 14.37
C ALA A 299 0.82 28.60 13.64
N PHE A 300 1.49 28.20 12.56
CA PHE A 300 1.15 27.00 11.79
C PHE A 300 1.40 25.73 12.62
N GLU A 301 2.57 25.60 13.26
CA GLU A 301 2.91 24.48 14.15
C GLU A 301 1.86 24.35 15.27
N ALA A 302 1.51 25.44 15.95
CA ALA A 302 0.47 25.42 16.98
C ALA A 302 -0.91 24.97 16.45
N ALA A 303 -1.26 25.39 15.23
CA ALA A 303 -2.50 24.97 14.58
C ALA A 303 -2.48 23.47 14.21
N MET A 304 -1.33 22.96 13.74
CA MET A 304 -1.16 21.55 13.36
C MET A 304 -1.11 20.62 14.58
N ASN A 305 -0.50 21.06 15.68
CA ASN A 305 -0.59 20.39 16.98
C ASN A 305 -2.06 20.23 17.42
N SER A 306 -2.85 21.31 17.32
CA SER A 306 -4.29 21.29 17.62
C SER A 306 -5.07 20.38 16.66
N GLN A 307 -4.70 20.37 15.38
CA GLN A 307 -5.30 19.51 14.37
C GLN A 307 -5.01 18.02 14.65
N LEU A 308 -3.77 17.67 15.03
CA LEU A 308 -3.41 16.33 15.45
C LEU A 308 -4.22 15.90 16.66
N ASP A 309 -4.26 16.72 17.71
CA ASP A 309 -5.04 16.44 18.93
C ASP A 309 -6.52 16.18 18.62
N SER A 310 -7.11 16.91 17.67
CA SER A 310 -8.51 16.74 17.26
C SER A 310 -8.82 15.37 16.64
N ILE A 311 -7.82 14.71 16.03
CA ILE A 311 -8.02 13.44 15.32
C ILE A 311 -7.57 12.22 16.13
N LEU A 312 -6.82 12.38 17.23
CA LEU A 312 -6.22 11.26 17.96
C LEU A 312 -7.23 10.22 18.40
N ASN A 313 -8.43 10.62 18.81
CA ASN A 313 -9.49 9.71 19.25
C ASN A 313 -8.96 8.61 20.23
N GLY A 314 -8.15 9.02 21.22
CA GLY A 314 -7.54 8.13 22.20
C GLY A 314 -6.20 7.48 21.81
N ASP A 315 -5.67 7.78 20.61
CA ASP A 315 -4.36 7.31 20.16
C ASP A 315 -3.25 7.73 21.14
N LYS A 316 -2.31 6.80 21.41
CA LYS A 316 -1.22 6.98 22.39
C LYS A 316 0.15 7.18 21.76
N LEU A 317 0.28 6.95 20.46
CA LEU A 317 1.55 6.90 19.76
C LEU A 317 1.82 8.19 19.00
N CYS A 318 0.78 8.83 18.45
CA CYS A 318 0.91 10.10 17.71
C CYS A 318 0.72 11.33 18.59
N ARG A 319 1.58 11.54 19.59
CA ARG A 319 1.42 12.65 20.56
C ARG A 319 2.58 13.63 20.60
N GLN A 320 3.50 13.48 19.66
CA GLN A 320 4.69 14.32 19.62
C GLN A 320 4.36 15.61 18.88
N HIS A 321 4.68 16.72 19.54
CA HIS A 321 4.67 18.11 19.09
C HIS A 321 6.03 18.68 19.50
#